data_AF-A0AAV3Y6U2-F1
#
_entry.id   AF-A0AAV3Y6U2-F1
#
_cell.length_a   1.000
_cell.length_b   1.000
_cell.length_c   1.000
_cell.angle_alpha   90.00
_cell.angle_beta   90.00
_cell.angle_gamma   90.00
#
_symmetry.space_group_name_H-M   'P 1'
#
loop_
_entity.id
_entity.type
_entity.pdbx_description
1 polymer ?
#
loop_
_entity_poly.entity_id
_entity_poly.type
_entity_poly.pdbx_seq_one_letter_code
_entity_poly.pdbx_strand_id
1 'polypeptide(L)'
;MLQEFDLHYKCPCNRDYSLDGSTKDVASCDFDAKFEFECKRFTESLSQSAREREEVRILELQERSCNMITEACSQVEKRMPSNKDVFKKLQLLSSEPSIKTRIW
;
A
#
# COMPACT_ATOMS: atom_id res chain seq x y z
N MET A 1 16.11 23.95 -47.61
CA MET A 1 16.15 24.00 -46.14
C MET A 1 15.61 25.31 -45.52
N LEU A 2 15.49 26.43 -46.25
CA LEU A 2 14.83 27.65 -45.72
C LEU A 2 13.31 27.71 -45.98
N GLN A 3 12.76 26.86 -46.85
CA GLN A 3 11.33 26.84 -47.18
C GLN A 3 10.46 26.03 -46.22
N GLU A 4 11.03 25.09 -45.44
CA GLU A 4 10.27 24.26 -44.50
C GLU A 4 10.10 24.93 -43.13
N PHE A 5 10.97 25.87 -42.76
CA PHE A 5 10.84 26.63 -41.51
C PHE A 5 9.73 27.70 -41.57
N ASP A 6 9.37 28.16 -42.77
CA ASP A 6 8.34 29.20 -42.96
C ASP A 6 6.91 28.65 -42.87
N LEU A 7 6.71 27.33 -42.99
CA LEU A 7 5.39 26.71 -42.78
C LEU A 7 5.01 26.63 -41.29
N HIS A 8 6.00 26.51 -40.40
CA HIS A 8 5.75 26.38 -38.96
C HIS A 8 5.43 27.72 -38.27
N TYR A 9 5.82 28.86 -38.86
CA TYR A 9 5.59 30.18 -38.28
C TYR A 9 4.23 30.81 -38.62
N LYS A 10 3.48 30.27 -39.61
CA LYS A 10 2.16 30.79 -39.98
C LYS A 10 0.99 30.29 -39.13
N CYS A 11 1.22 29.43 -38.14
CA CYS A 11 0.16 28.68 -37.46
C CYS A 11 -0.05 28.91 -35.95
N PRO A 12 0.27 30.05 -35.31
CA PRO A 12 -0.26 30.31 -33.96
C PRO A 12 -1.76 30.64 -34.00
N CYS A 13 -2.19 31.51 -34.93
CA CYS A 13 -3.58 31.99 -34.97
C CYS A 13 -4.60 30.90 -35.31
N ASN A 14 -4.21 29.90 -36.12
CA ASN A 14 -5.10 28.79 -36.50
C ASN A 14 -5.26 27.73 -35.39
N ARG A 15 -4.53 27.82 -34.26
CA ARG A 15 -4.69 26.87 -33.15
C ARG A 15 -5.89 27.20 -32.29
N ASP A 16 -6.04 28.48 -31.99
CA ASP A 16 -7.05 28.97 -31.05
C ASP A 16 -8.23 29.65 -31.77
N TYR A 17 -8.05 30.02 -33.04
CA TYR A 17 -9.07 30.73 -33.82
C TYR A 17 -9.36 30.05 -35.15
N SER A 18 -10.64 30.09 -35.53
CA SER A 18 -11.16 29.69 -36.83
C SER A 18 -10.77 30.71 -37.90
N LEU A 19 -10.90 30.35 -39.18
CA LEU A 19 -10.55 31.23 -40.31
C LEU A 19 -11.36 32.53 -40.35
N ASP A 20 -12.51 32.56 -39.67
CA ASP A 20 -13.37 33.74 -39.50
C ASP A 20 -12.97 34.60 -38.28
N GLY A 21 -11.91 34.22 -37.55
CA GLY A 21 -11.43 34.92 -36.36
C GLY A 21 -12.19 34.58 -35.07
N SER A 22 -13.18 33.69 -35.11
CA SER A 22 -13.87 33.21 -33.91
C SER A 22 -12.97 32.25 -33.11
N THR A 23 -13.11 32.21 -31.78
CA THR A 23 -12.40 31.24 -30.95
C THR A 23 -12.90 29.83 -31.23
N LYS A 24 -11.98 28.89 -31.43
CA LYS A 24 -12.28 27.47 -31.61
C LYS A 24 -12.81 26.85 -30.33
N ASP A 25 -13.62 25.80 -30.50
CA ASP A 25 -13.97 24.93 -29.37
C ASP A 25 -12.71 24.18 -28.90
N VAL A 26 -12.59 23.97 -27.60
CA VAL A 26 -11.39 23.37 -26.97
C VAL A 26 -11.07 22.01 -27.55
N ALA A 27 -12.09 21.22 -27.94
CA ALA A 27 -11.91 19.92 -28.57
C ALA A 27 -11.34 19.98 -30.00
N SER A 28 -11.37 21.16 -30.64
CA SER A 28 -10.91 21.41 -32.01
C SER A 28 -9.59 22.19 -32.09
N CYS A 29 -9.03 22.58 -30.93
CA CYS A 29 -7.73 23.22 -30.82
C CYS A 29 -6.62 22.17 -30.92
N ASP A 30 -5.61 22.47 -31.75
CA ASP A 30 -4.40 21.65 -31.84
C ASP A 30 -3.37 22.18 -30.83
N PHE A 31 -3.22 21.47 -29.71
CA PHE A 31 -2.31 21.83 -28.61
C PHE A 31 -0.88 21.31 -28.82
N ASP A 32 -0.57 20.78 -30.01
CA ASP A 32 0.65 20.05 -30.38
C ASP A 32 0.89 18.76 -29.57
N ALA A 33 1.74 17.91 -30.14
CA ALA A 33 2.32 16.74 -29.48
C ALA A 33 2.97 17.04 -28.11
N LYS A 34 3.32 18.31 -27.85
CA LYS A 34 3.90 18.74 -26.56
C LYS A 34 2.87 18.72 -25.43
N PHE A 35 1.61 19.09 -25.68
CA PHE A 35 0.56 19.04 -24.67
C PHE A 35 0.17 17.59 -24.32
N GLU A 36 0.00 16.73 -25.33
CA GLU A 36 -0.28 15.30 -25.10
C GLU A 36 0.84 14.62 -24.29
N PHE A 37 2.10 14.97 -24.56
CA PHE A 37 3.25 14.47 -23.82
C PHE A 37 3.24 14.92 -22.35
N GLU A 38 2.93 16.19 -22.08
CA GLU A 38 2.78 16.71 -20.71
C GLU A 38 1.60 16.04 -19.98
N CYS A 39 0.47 15.81 -20.64
CA CYS A 39 -0.67 15.09 -20.06
C CYS A 39 -0.32 13.64 -19.70
N LYS A 40 0.43 12.94 -20.56
CA LYS A 40 0.93 11.57 -20.28
C LYS A 40 1.86 11.57 -19.07
N ARG A 41 2.85 12.46 -19.05
CA ARG A 41 3.77 12.63 -17.92
C ARG A 41 3.06 12.93 -16.61
N PHE A 42 2.06 13.80 -16.63
CA PHE A 42 1.26 14.12 -15.45
C PHE A 42 0.49 12.89 -14.95
N THR A 43 -0.12 12.13 -15.86
CA THR A 43 -0.87 10.91 -15.52
C THR A 43 0.04 9.82 -14.93
N GLU A 44 1.24 9.64 -15.50
CA GLU A 44 2.27 8.73 -14.98
C GLU A 44 2.78 9.15 -13.59
N SER A 45 2.97 10.45 -13.37
CA SER A 45 3.36 10.98 -12.06
C SER A 45 2.29 10.73 -10.99
N LEU A 46 1.00 10.89 -11.34
CA LEU A 46 -0.11 10.61 -10.44
C LEU A 46 -0.20 9.12 -10.07
N SER A 47 -0.01 8.22 -11.05
CA SER A 47 -0.05 6.78 -10.81
C SER A 47 1.13 6.32 -9.95
N GLN A 48 2.33 6.85 -10.20
CA GLN A 48 3.52 6.59 -9.40
C GLN A 48 3.33 7.06 -7.95
N SER A 49 2.79 8.28 -7.76
CA SER A 49 2.49 8.82 -6.43
C SER A 49 1.43 8.00 -5.68
N ALA A 50 0.43 7.47 -6.39
CA ALA A 50 -0.57 6.58 -5.80
C ALA A 50 0.03 5.25 -5.35
N ARG A 51 0.94 4.68 -6.15
CA ARG A 51 1.67 3.46 -5.81
C ARG A 51 2.54 3.64 -4.57
N GLU A 52 3.30 4.72 -4.50
CA GLU A 52 4.15 5.04 -3.35
C GLU A 52 3.33 5.16 -2.05
N ARG A 53 2.16 5.80 -2.12
CA ARG A 53 1.23 5.87 -0.97
C ARG A 53 0.73 4.49 -0.54
N GLU A 54 0.42 3.61 -1.48
CA GLU A 54 -0.06 2.26 -1.15
C GLU A 54 1.07 1.39 -0.55
N GLU A 55 2.31 1.53 -1.05
CA GLU A 55 3.48 0.84 -0.47
C GLU A 55 3.70 1.24 1.00
N VAL A 56 3.61 2.55 1.32
CA VAL A 56 3.68 3.03 2.70
C VAL A 56 2.53 2.44 3.54
N ARG A 57 1.30 2.44 3.02
CA ARG A 57 0.13 1.89 3.73
C ARG A 57 0.29 0.39 4.05
N ILE A 58 0.87 -0.38 3.12
CA ILE A 58 1.14 -1.80 3.31
C ILE A 58 2.17 -2.01 4.42
N LEU A 59 3.26 -1.24 4.43
CA LEU A 59 4.29 -1.33 5.46
C LEU A 59 3.73 -1.01 6.86
N GLU A 60 2.92 0.05 6.99
CA GLU A 60 2.24 0.40 8.24
C GLU A 60 1.27 -0.70 8.71
N LEU A 61 0.60 -1.38 7.78
CA LEU A 61 -0.29 -2.49 8.12
C LEU A 61 0.50 -3.72 8.59
N GLN A 62 1.62 -4.02 7.93
CA GLN A 62 2.53 -5.10 8.34
C GLN A 62 3.09 -4.85 9.75
N GLU A 63 3.57 -3.63 10.02
CA GLU A 63 4.07 -3.25 11.34
C GLU A 63 3.01 -3.42 12.43
N ARG A 64 1.80 -2.90 12.21
CA ARG A 64 0.68 -3.07 13.17
C ARG A 64 0.35 -4.54 13.42
N SER A 65 0.40 -5.36 12.37
CA SER A 65 0.13 -6.81 12.48
C SER A 65 1.20 -7.51 13.32
N CYS A 66 2.49 -7.18 13.10
CA CYS A 66 3.60 -7.70 13.89
C CYS A 66 3.49 -7.29 15.35
N ASN A 67 3.14 -6.04 15.63
CA ASN A 67 2.97 -5.53 16.99
C ASN A 67 1.83 -6.24 17.72
N MET A 68 0.70 -6.47 17.04
CA MET A 68 -0.43 -7.21 17.60
C MET A 68 -0.05 -8.65 17.98
N ILE A 69 0.65 -9.36 17.09
CA ILE A 69 1.09 -10.74 17.36
C ILE A 69 2.09 -10.77 18.52
N THR A 70 3.05 -9.84 18.54
CA THR A 70 4.05 -9.73 19.61
C THR A 70 3.39 -9.51 20.97
N GLU A 71 2.42 -8.59 21.03
CA GLU A 71 1.68 -8.31 22.26
C GLU A 71 0.85 -9.53 22.71
N ALA A 72 0.21 -10.24 21.77
CA ALA A 72 -0.51 -11.47 22.07
C ALA A 72 0.42 -12.54 22.66
N CYS A 73 1.60 -12.75 22.06
CA CYS A 73 2.61 -13.66 22.60
C CYS A 73 3.06 -13.26 24.01
N SER A 74 3.35 -11.97 24.23
CA SER A 74 3.73 -11.46 25.55
C SER A 74 2.64 -11.73 26.61
N GLN A 75 1.38 -11.55 26.23
CA GLN A 75 0.27 -11.84 27.14
C GLN A 75 0.11 -13.33 27.44
N VAL A 76 0.37 -14.21 26.47
CA VAL A 76 0.39 -15.66 26.71
C VAL A 76 1.52 -16.00 27.67
N GLU A 77 2.74 -15.52 27.42
CA GLU A 77 3.91 -15.75 28.28
C GLU A 77 3.67 -15.29 29.72
N LYS A 78 3.08 -14.11 29.92
CA LYS A 78 2.72 -13.59 31.26
C LYS A 78 1.70 -14.47 31.99
N ARG A 79 0.83 -15.16 31.26
CA ARG A 79 -0.22 -16.03 31.83
C ARG A 79 0.20 -17.49 31.92
N MET A 80 1.33 -17.86 31.34
CA MET A 80 1.87 -19.22 31.47
C MET A 80 2.30 -19.46 32.92
N PRO A 81 1.81 -20.52 33.56
CA PRO A 81 2.26 -20.89 34.89
C PRO A 81 3.77 -21.21 34.87
N SER A 82 4.48 -20.87 35.94
CA SER A 82 5.90 -21.20 36.05
C SER A 82 6.08 -22.71 35.98
N ASN A 83 7.18 -23.19 35.38
CA ASN A 83 7.48 -24.63 35.31
C ASN A 83 7.39 -25.31 36.70
N LYS A 84 7.69 -24.59 37.78
CA LYS A 84 7.58 -25.10 39.15
C LYS A 84 6.14 -25.35 39.62
N ASP A 85 5.16 -24.61 39.09
CA ASP A 85 3.75 -24.72 39.47
C ASP A 85 2.97 -25.71 38.60
N VAL A 86 3.41 -25.94 37.36
CA VAL A 86 2.84 -26.95 36.45
C VAL A 86 2.98 -28.36 37.03
N PHE A 87 4.17 -28.71 37.55
CA PHE A 87 4.42 -30.04 38.10
C PHE A 87 3.75 -30.30 39.45
N LYS A 88 3.53 -29.26 40.28
CA LYS A 88 2.79 -29.41 41.55
C LYS A 88 1.35 -29.88 41.34
N LYS A 89 0.68 -29.40 40.29
CA LYS A 89 -0.69 -29.82 39.98
C LYS A 89 -0.76 -31.21 39.33
N LEU A 90 0.28 -31.62 38.60
CA LEU A 90 0.39 -32.99 38.06
C LEU A 90 0.59 -34.03 39.17
N GLN A 91 1.29 -33.68 40.26
CA GLN A 91 1.46 -34.56 41.42
C GLN A 91 0.13 -34.83 42.15
N LEU A 92 -0.87 -33.94 42.06
CA LEU A 92 -2.23 -34.18 42.57
C LEU A 92 -3.04 -35.16 41.70
N LEU A 93 -2.60 -35.40 40.45
CA LEU A 93 -3.20 -36.35 39.52
C LEU A 93 -2.53 -37.73 39.57
N SER A 94 -1.38 -37.88 40.24
CA SER A 94 -0.82 -39.20 40.53
C SER A 94 -1.67 -39.83 41.63
N SER A 95 -2.65 -40.61 41.22
CA SER A 95 -3.37 -41.51 42.11
C SER A 95 -2.39 -42.56 42.66
N GLU A 96 -1.89 -42.36 43.87
CA GLU A 96 -1.48 -43.49 44.71
C GLU A 96 -2.73 -44.00 45.44
N PRO A 97 -3.34 -45.11 45.03
CA PRO A 97 -4.20 -45.83 45.93
C PRO A 97 -3.27 -46.50 46.95
N SER A 98 -3.22 -45.94 48.17
CA SER A 98 -2.73 -46.61 49.36
C SER A 98 -3.64 -47.81 49.65
N ILE A 99 -3.50 -48.88 48.87
CA ILE A 99 -4.08 -50.19 49.19
C ILE A 99 -3.14 -50.78 50.23
N LYS A 100 -3.46 -50.54 51.50
CA LYS A 100 -2.89 -51.30 52.62
C LYS A 100 -3.40 -52.73 52.50
N THR A 101 -2.67 -53.57 51.78
CA THR A 101 -2.90 -55.03 51.79
C THR A 101 -2.38 -55.56 53.13
N ARG A 102 -3.26 -55.58 54.14
CA ARG A 102 -3.05 -56.35 55.37
C ARG A 102 -3.45 -57.79 55.05
N ILE A 103 -2.46 -58.62 54.71
CA ILE A 103 -2.63 -60.07 54.66
C ILE A 103 -2.37 -60.56 56.09
N TRP A 104 -3.41 -61.12 56.71
CA TRP A 104 -3.30 -61.92 57.94
C TRP A 104 -3.03 -63.37 57.54
#